data_AF-A0A932G4F3-F1
#
_entry.id   AF-A0A932G4F3-F1
#
_cell.length_a   1.000
_cell.length_b   1.000
_cell.length_c   1.000
_cell.angle_alpha   90.00
_cell.angle_beta   90.00
_cell.angle_gamma   90.00
#
_symmetry.space_group_name_H-M   'P 1'
#
loop_
_entity.id
_entity.type
_entity.pdbx_description
1 polymer ?
#
loop_
_entity_poly.entity_id
_entity_poly.type
_entity_poly.pdbx_seq_one_letter_code
_entity_poly.pdbx_strand_id
1 'polypeptide(L)'
;MAWRIHDSVLRGEIDNRQRGFVRGKVWLNGHAEPVVLDLKGNACADLAGCLLTFENPGETIPMRTDARFDPLQRGTIGDLTASRKVRVPDVPFEEFFALRKAGQPAPEHMANCLYLEWFSDANGRVVIESHEFKLTISPPAWRLTPEEEQHRQQDAAEGFSGFVQKLSDTLEAVKHEPPEDKEWDEFDYEKFMREADARTDKYGELLDKYMDHPDRDRIIAKEMGWTWLEEALDDEDERQRRRKEAQTPGEGAESGEAEDEADEGEAKASAGEDDDPFDVDEMNRICAEAAEEPLVPDPLTEGVDWVRDEEGDVSHPLSLRVFNSSLDLWRRCKDLGLGKADDDDLCRLISDFQTTGAKLAGALDSLAYGRDVTEGPFIVARLKRALNYLHAAEAALERVTPKNLLPADLVASTRAELFAVREEILRLMEEFRGQK
;
A
#
# COMPACT_ATOMS: atom_id res chain seq x y z
N MET A 1 -4.82 -6.12 5.28
CA MET A 1 -3.42 -6.16 4.78
C MET A 1 -2.72 -7.47 5.17
N ALA A 2 -1.85 -7.98 4.30
CA ALA A 2 -1.10 -9.22 4.44
C ALA A 2 0.09 -9.06 5.38
N TRP A 3 0.49 -10.16 6.00
CA TRP A 3 1.73 -10.24 6.77
C TRP A 3 2.89 -10.59 5.85
N ARG A 4 3.76 -9.62 5.56
CA ARG A 4 5.05 -9.86 4.90
C ARG A 4 6.14 -9.93 5.96
N ILE A 5 6.67 -11.14 6.20
CA ILE A 5 7.49 -11.40 7.39
C ILE A 5 8.94 -11.78 7.09
N HIS A 6 9.38 -11.67 5.83
CA HIS A 6 10.70 -12.12 5.37
C HIS A 6 11.87 -11.49 6.13
N ASP A 7 11.81 -10.18 6.44
CA ASP A 7 12.84 -9.47 7.21
C ASP A 7 12.99 -9.96 8.65
N SER A 8 11.94 -10.59 9.20
CA SER A 8 11.95 -11.15 10.55
C SER A 8 12.30 -12.64 10.59
N VAL A 9 12.39 -13.32 9.45
CA VAL A 9 12.74 -14.74 9.41
C VAL A 9 14.20 -14.94 9.77
N LEU A 10 14.45 -15.76 10.79
CA LEU A 10 15.78 -16.30 11.10
C LEU A 10 16.06 -17.55 10.27
N ARG A 11 15.10 -18.49 10.27
CA ARG A 11 15.14 -19.76 9.52
C ARG A 11 13.76 -20.40 9.46
N GLY A 12 13.59 -21.40 8.60
CA GLY A 12 12.38 -22.19 8.57
C GLY A 12 12.55 -23.59 8.00
N GLU A 13 11.54 -24.41 8.24
CA GLU A 13 11.38 -25.77 7.74
C GLU A 13 9.95 -25.93 7.22
N ILE A 14 9.80 -26.39 5.98
CA ILE A 14 8.51 -26.63 5.31
C ILE A 14 8.53 -28.06 4.76
N ASP A 15 7.62 -28.89 5.24
CA ASP A 15 7.49 -30.30 4.88
C ASP A 15 6.21 -30.52 4.07
N ASN A 16 6.38 -30.84 2.79
CA ASN A 16 5.31 -31.30 1.91
C ASN A 16 5.54 -32.74 1.41
N ARG A 17 6.29 -33.57 2.16
CA ARG A 17 6.49 -35.00 1.83
C ARG A 17 5.22 -35.84 1.94
N GLN A 18 4.16 -35.30 2.53
CA GLN A 18 2.82 -35.88 2.54
C GLN A 18 1.88 -35.09 1.62
N ARG A 19 1.19 -35.77 0.71
CA ARG A 19 0.21 -35.14 -0.19
C ARG A 19 -0.93 -34.50 0.59
N GLY A 20 -1.36 -33.32 0.13
CA GLY A 20 -2.50 -32.55 0.62
C GLY A 20 -2.25 -31.78 1.92
N PHE A 21 -1.05 -31.87 2.49
CA PHE A 21 -0.71 -31.19 3.74
C PHE A 21 0.70 -30.61 3.70
N VAL A 22 0.83 -29.42 4.28
CA VAL A 22 2.11 -28.77 4.53
C VAL A 22 2.23 -28.54 6.03
N ARG A 23 3.29 -29.06 6.62
CA ARG A 23 3.64 -28.78 8.01
C ARG A 23 4.97 -28.07 8.07
N GLY A 24 5.12 -27.16 9.02
CA GLY A 24 6.35 -26.39 9.06
C GLY A 24 6.57 -25.66 10.37
N LYS A 25 7.77 -25.08 10.47
CA LYS A 25 8.18 -24.22 11.56
C LYS A 25 8.95 -23.06 11.00
N VAL A 26 8.62 -21.84 11.42
CA VAL A 26 9.35 -20.62 11.06
C VAL A 26 9.82 -19.95 12.35
N TRP A 27 11.11 -19.74 12.48
CA TRP A 27 11.70 -19.02 13.60
C TRP A 27 11.82 -17.55 13.22
N LEU A 28 11.22 -16.68 14.02
CA LEU A 28 11.16 -15.25 13.78
C LEU A 28 11.94 -14.49 14.85
N ASN A 29 12.64 -13.43 14.45
CA ASN A 29 13.21 -12.47 15.38
C ASN A 29 12.06 -11.81 16.18
N GLY A 30 12.23 -11.65 17.49
CA GLY A 30 11.19 -11.21 18.42
C GLY A 30 10.28 -12.31 18.99
N HIS A 31 10.37 -13.56 18.50
CA HIS A 31 9.63 -14.69 19.05
C HIS A 31 10.55 -15.75 19.68
N ALA A 32 10.23 -16.17 20.90
CA ALA A 32 11.01 -17.21 21.60
C ALA A 32 10.79 -18.62 21.02
N GLU A 33 9.56 -18.90 20.57
CA GLU A 33 9.16 -20.19 19.99
C GLU A 33 8.86 -20.03 18.50
N PRO A 34 9.06 -21.07 17.67
CA PRO A 34 8.73 -21.00 16.26
C PRO A 34 7.24 -20.91 16.02
N VAL A 35 6.87 -20.23 14.95
CA VAL A 35 5.54 -20.27 14.37
C VAL A 35 5.35 -21.61 13.70
N VAL A 36 4.30 -22.33 14.10
CA VAL A 36 3.99 -23.68 13.61
C VAL A 36 2.97 -23.58 12.49
N LEU A 37 3.24 -24.25 11.36
CA LEU A 37 2.34 -24.33 10.21
C LEU A 37 1.66 -25.70 10.18
N ASP A 38 0.34 -25.71 10.04
CA ASP A 38 -0.49 -26.89 9.77
C ASP A 38 -1.53 -26.52 8.70
N LEU A 39 -1.12 -26.63 7.44
CA LEU A 39 -1.81 -26.06 6.29
C LEU A 39 -2.27 -27.17 5.33
N LYS A 40 -3.40 -26.94 4.67
CA LYS A 40 -3.94 -27.83 3.64
C LYS A 40 -3.47 -27.38 2.25
N GLY A 41 -3.09 -28.35 1.42
CA GLY A 41 -2.70 -28.17 0.02
C GLY A 41 -1.33 -28.78 -0.33
N ASN A 42 -0.87 -28.54 -1.56
CA ASN A 42 0.40 -29.02 -2.10
C ASN A 42 1.28 -27.87 -2.61
N ALA A 43 2.58 -27.91 -2.30
CA ALA A 43 3.53 -26.93 -2.83
C ALA A 43 3.69 -27.05 -4.36
N CYS A 44 4.29 -26.05 -4.99
CA CYS A 44 4.59 -26.07 -6.42
C CYS A 44 5.57 -27.20 -6.77
N ALA A 45 5.66 -27.57 -8.05
CA ALA A 45 6.39 -28.76 -8.51
C ALA A 45 7.86 -28.88 -8.04
N ASP A 46 8.52 -27.76 -7.73
CA ASP A 46 9.90 -27.72 -7.23
C ASP A 46 10.02 -28.06 -5.72
N LEU A 47 8.96 -27.87 -4.95
CA LEU A 47 8.89 -28.19 -3.51
C LEU A 47 7.91 -29.33 -3.18
N ALA A 48 7.07 -29.73 -4.14
CA ALA A 48 6.13 -30.83 -4.01
C ALA A 48 6.86 -32.12 -3.62
N GLY A 49 6.41 -32.74 -2.53
CA GLY A 49 7.03 -33.96 -2.00
C GLY A 49 8.37 -33.76 -1.31
N CYS A 50 8.84 -32.53 -1.13
CA CYS A 50 10.14 -32.24 -0.53
C CYS A 50 10.01 -31.76 0.93
N LEU A 51 11.13 -31.86 1.64
CA LEU A 51 11.41 -31.07 2.83
C LEU A 51 12.31 -29.90 2.41
N LEU A 52 11.82 -28.68 2.60
CA LEU A 52 12.59 -27.45 2.45
C LEU A 52 13.07 -27.00 3.83
N THR A 53 14.36 -26.68 3.93
CA THR A 53 14.90 -25.88 5.03
C THR A 53 15.55 -24.62 4.47
N PHE A 54 15.39 -23.50 5.15
CA PHE A 54 15.97 -22.23 4.73
C PHE A 54 16.48 -21.43 5.91
N GLU A 55 17.52 -20.64 5.70
CA GLU A 55 18.15 -19.80 6.71
C GLU A 55 18.42 -18.40 6.13
N ASN A 56 18.13 -17.37 6.91
CA ASN A 56 18.45 -16.00 6.56
C ASN A 56 19.90 -15.68 6.96
N PRO A 57 20.80 -15.40 6.00
CA PRO A 57 22.19 -15.07 6.32
C PRO A 57 22.38 -13.60 6.75
N GLY A 58 21.37 -12.75 6.56
CA GLY A 58 21.43 -11.31 6.83
C GLY A 58 21.01 -10.94 8.25
N GLU A 59 21.08 -9.64 8.53
CA GLU A 59 20.47 -9.07 9.74
C GLU A 59 18.95 -9.15 9.65
N THR A 60 18.29 -9.42 10.78
CA THR A 60 16.84 -9.54 10.85
C THR A 60 16.25 -8.45 11.71
N ILE A 61 15.02 -8.04 11.38
CA ILE A 61 14.27 -7.06 12.14
C ILE A 61 13.27 -7.80 13.04
N PRO A 62 13.16 -7.47 14.34
CA PRO A 62 12.15 -8.07 15.21
C PRO A 62 10.74 -7.93 14.63
N MET A 63 9.91 -8.96 14.81
CA MET A 63 8.50 -8.92 14.44
C MET A 63 7.80 -7.72 15.11
N ARG A 64 6.99 -7.01 14.33
CA ARG A 64 6.15 -5.93 14.86
C ARG A 64 5.26 -6.42 16.00
N THR A 65 5.13 -5.63 17.06
CA THR A 65 4.38 -6.01 18.28
C THR A 65 3.04 -5.29 18.42
N ASP A 66 2.69 -4.42 17.48
CA ASP A 66 1.44 -3.62 17.43
C ASP A 66 0.25 -4.40 16.84
N ALA A 67 0.51 -5.53 16.20
CA ALA A 67 -0.50 -6.47 15.75
C ALA A 67 -0.17 -7.88 16.24
N ARG A 68 -1.20 -8.66 16.58
CA ARG A 68 -1.02 -10.03 17.08
C ARG A 68 -0.77 -10.99 15.91
N PHE A 69 0.42 -11.57 15.87
CA PHE A 69 0.74 -12.69 14.99
C PHE A 69 0.53 -14.02 15.74
N ASP A 70 -0.32 -14.91 15.23
CA ASP A 70 -0.64 -16.16 15.93
C ASP A 70 0.52 -17.16 15.78
N PRO A 71 1.03 -17.77 16.87
CA PRO A 71 2.11 -18.75 16.76
C PRO A 71 1.67 -20.06 16.08
N LEU A 72 0.37 -20.31 15.89
CA LEU A 72 -0.15 -21.46 15.19
C LEU A 72 -0.92 -21.03 13.93
N GLN A 73 -0.35 -21.32 12.78
CA GLN A 73 -0.94 -21.02 11.47
C GLN A 73 -1.71 -22.24 10.96
N ARG A 74 -3.03 -22.09 10.89
CA ARG A 74 -3.95 -23.05 10.25
C ARG A 74 -4.68 -22.39 9.10
N GLY A 75 -4.94 -23.16 8.06
CA GLY A 75 -5.66 -22.69 6.88
C GLY A 75 -5.24 -23.44 5.63
N THR A 76 -5.23 -22.74 4.50
CA THR A 76 -4.82 -23.26 3.19
C THR A 76 -3.54 -22.58 2.73
N ILE A 77 -2.75 -23.28 1.92
CA ILE A 77 -1.61 -22.65 1.25
C ILE A 77 -2.09 -21.87 0.01
N GLY A 78 -1.34 -20.85 -0.36
CA GLY A 78 -1.32 -20.31 -1.72
C GLY A 78 -0.17 -20.95 -2.49
N ASP A 79 0.64 -20.15 -3.17
CA ASP A 79 1.84 -20.66 -3.84
C ASP A 79 3.01 -20.82 -2.86
N LEU A 80 3.58 -22.03 -2.82
CA LEU A 80 4.84 -22.33 -2.14
C LEU A 80 5.87 -22.81 -3.18
N THR A 81 6.87 -21.99 -3.49
CA THR A 81 7.90 -22.30 -4.50
C THR A 81 9.25 -21.69 -4.13
N ALA A 82 10.34 -22.33 -4.55
CA ALA A 82 11.71 -21.84 -4.49
C ALA A 82 12.24 -21.40 -5.87
N SER A 83 11.36 -21.31 -6.87
CA SER A 83 11.73 -21.08 -8.28
C SER A 83 11.03 -19.88 -8.92
N ARG A 84 10.31 -19.05 -8.14
CA ARG A 84 9.74 -17.80 -8.65
C ARG A 84 10.87 -16.89 -9.12
N LYS A 85 10.71 -16.31 -10.31
CA LYS A 85 11.73 -15.47 -10.95
C LYS A 85 11.50 -14.01 -10.57
N VAL A 86 12.53 -13.37 -10.05
CA VAL A 86 12.51 -11.94 -9.68
C VAL A 86 13.72 -11.20 -10.25
N ARG A 87 13.57 -9.90 -10.48
CA ARG A 87 14.67 -9.00 -10.83
C ARG A 87 15.37 -8.56 -9.56
N VAL A 88 16.68 -8.75 -9.50
CA VAL A 88 17.52 -8.40 -8.35
C VAL A 88 18.52 -7.32 -8.78
N PRO A 89 18.53 -6.15 -8.12
CA PRO A 89 19.57 -5.13 -8.31
C PRO A 89 20.97 -5.69 -8.03
N ASP A 90 21.95 -5.39 -8.89
CA ASP A 90 23.36 -5.74 -8.64
C ASP A 90 24.09 -4.71 -7.78
N VAL A 91 23.42 -3.59 -7.49
CA VAL A 91 23.92 -2.45 -6.70
C VAL A 91 22.97 -2.19 -5.52
N PRO A 92 23.42 -1.51 -4.45
CA PRO A 92 22.55 -1.14 -3.34
C PRO A 92 21.28 -0.42 -3.83
N PHE A 93 20.16 -0.68 -3.17
CA PHE A 93 18.84 -0.19 -3.60
C PHE A 93 18.78 1.33 -3.83
N GLU A 94 19.44 2.13 -2.98
CA GLU A 94 19.51 3.59 -3.13
C GLU A 94 20.18 4.01 -4.44
N GLU A 95 21.28 3.35 -4.81
CA GLU A 95 21.99 3.59 -6.07
C GLU A 95 21.15 3.13 -7.27
N PHE A 96 20.55 1.93 -7.17
CA PHE A 96 19.67 1.40 -8.20
C PHE A 96 18.51 2.37 -8.49
N PHE A 97 17.87 2.88 -7.44
CA PHE A 97 16.78 3.85 -7.54
C PHE A 97 17.26 5.17 -8.14
N ALA A 98 18.42 5.68 -7.72
CA ALA A 98 18.99 6.92 -8.26
C ALA A 98 19.28 6.80 -9.76
N LEU A 99 19.85 5.69 -10.21
CA LEU A 99 20.10 5.41 -11.64
C LEU A 99 18.79 5.38 -12.43
N ARG A 100 17.77 4.65 -11.94
CA ARG A 100 16.45 4.58 -12.58
C ARG A 100 15.78 5.95 -12.65
N LYS A 101 15.81 6.73 -11.56
CA LYS A 101 15.27 8.09 -11.50
C LYS A 101 15.97 9.03 -12.47
N ALA A 102 17.27 8.84 -12.69
CA ALA A 102 18.06 9.59 -13.67
C ALA A 102 17.89 9.08 -15.13
N GLY A 103 17.01 8.09 -15.38
CA GLY A 103 16.80 7.49 -16.70
C GLY A 103 17.99 6.65 -17.20
N GLN A 104 18.91 6.27 -16.31
CA GLN A 104 20.10 5.49 -16.62
C GLN A 104 19.81 3.99 -16.49
N PRO A 105 20.51 3.12 -17.25
CA PRO A 105 20.42 1.68 -17.08
C PRO A 105 20.95 1.30 -15.69
N ALA A 106 20.09 0.69 -14.88
CA ALA A 106 20.47 0.18 -13.56
C ALA A 106 20.80 -1.32 -13.67
N PRO A 107 22.00 -1.76 -13.25
CA PRO A 107 22.40 -3.17 -13.28
C PRO A 107 21.44 -4.07 -12.48
N GLU A 108 20.92 -5.11 -13.14
CA GLU A 108 20.03 -6.10 -12.54
C GLU A 108 20.20 -7.47 -13.22
N HIS A 109 19.90 -8.54 -12.49
CA HIS A 109 19.82 -9.89 -13.04
C HIS A 109 18.55 -10.62 -12.59
N MET A 110 18.21 -11.72 -13.27
CA MET A 110 17.11 -12.59 -12.88
C MET A 110 17.59 -13.66 -11.90
N ALA A 111 16.97 -13.75 -10.73
CA ALA A 111 17.25 -14.77 -9.72
C ALA A 111 16.00 -15.60 -9.39
N ASN A 112 16.21 -16.75 -8.75
CA ASN A 112 15.13 -17.46 -8.07
C ASN A 112 14.90 -16.82 -6.70
N CYS A 113 13.65 -16.64 -6.30
CA CYS A 113 13.28 -16.34 -4.92
C CYS A 113 12.51 -17.51 -4.29
N LEU A 114 12.67 -17.65 -2.98
CA LEU A 114 11.74 -18.39 -2.16
C LEU A 114 10.49 -17.54 -2.00
N TYR A 115 9.35 -18.07 -2.41
CA TYR A 115 8.03 -17.48 -2.23
C TYR A 115 7.14 -18.49 -1.50
N LEU A 116 6.70 -18.14 -0.30
CA LEU A 116 5.78 -18.93 0.51
C LEU A 116 4.57 -18.06 0.84
N GLU A 117 3.40 -18.43 0.33
CA GLU A 117 2.12 -17.79 0.62
C GLU A 117 1.15 -18.76 1.28
N TRP A 118 0.44 -18.31 2.31
CA TRP A 118 -0.68 -19.05 2.89
C TRP A 118 -1.77 -18.11 3.41
N PHE A 119 -2.97 -18.67 3.56
CA PHE A 119 -4.16 -18.00 4.06
C PHE A 119 -4.50 -18.56 5.44
N SER A 120 -4.09 -17.83 6.47
CA SER A 120 -4.32 -18.14 7.86
C SER A 120 -5.73 -17.77 8.31
N ASP A 121 -6.36 -18.67 9.07
CA ASP A 121 -7.64 -18.40 9.73
C ASP A 121 -7.53 -17.26 10.75
N ALA A 122 -6.37 -17.11 11.39
CA ALA A 122 -6.13 -16.12 12.45
C ALA A 122 -5.51 -14.82 11.95
N ASN A 123 -4.64 -14.88 10.94
CA ASN A 123 -3.84 -13.74 10.49
C ASN A 123 -4.16 -13.27 9.06
N GLY A 124 -5.03 -13.96 8.32
CA GLY A 124 -5.27 -13.66 6.91
C GLY A 124 -4.11 -14.11 6.02
N ARG A 125 -3.81 -13.35 4.97
CA ARG A 125 -2.73 -13.68 4.03
C ARG A 125 -1.36 -13.45 4.68
N VAL A 126 -0.46 -14.42 4.56
CA VAL A 126 0.92 -14.33 5.04
C VAL A 126 1.86 -14.72 3.90
N VAL A 127 2.93 -13.93 3.73
CA VAL A 127 3.90 -14.08 2.65
C VAL A 127 5.33 -14.00 3.20
N ILE A 128 6.16 -14.96 2.78
CA ILE A 128 7.62 -14.90 2.88
C ILE A 128 8.16 -14.88 1.46
N GLU A 129 8.88 -13.83 1.11
CA GLU A 129 9.48 -13.64 -0.20
C GLU A 129 10.92 -13.16 -0.04
N SER A 130 11.90 -13.94 -0.49
CA SER A 130 13.31 -13.53 -0.46
C SER A 130 14.16 -14.30 -1.47
N HIS A 131 15.09 -13.60 -2.12
CA HIS A 131 16.13 -14.20 -2.96
C HIS A 131 17.46 -14.42 -2.22
N GLU A 132 17.55 -14.06 -0.94
CA GLU A 132 18.79 -14.06 -0.16
C GLU A 132 18.97 -15.29 0.73
N PHE A 133 17.87 -16.03 0.97
CA PHE A 133 17.91 -17.18 1.88
C PHE A 133 18.74 -18.34 1.33
N LYS A 134 19.48 -19.00 2.22
CA LYS A 134 20.19 -20.23 1.92
C LYS A 134 19.23 -21.40 2.00
N LEU A 135 18.94 -22.03 0.86
CA LEU A 135 17.96 -23.11 0.75
C LEU A 135 18.62 -24.49 0.73
N THR A 136 17.99 -25.47 1.35
CA THR A 136 18.29 -26.90 1.18
C THR A 136 16.97 -27.65 0.96
N ILE A 137 16.89 -28.40 -0.13
CA ILE A 137 15.68 -29.12 -0.54
C ILE A 137 16.00 -30.62 -0.62
N SER A 138 15.23 -31.45 0.06
CA SER A 138 15.41 -32.90 0.01
C SER A 138 15.00 -33.49 -1.35
N PRO A 139 15.39 -34.73 -1.67
CA PRO A 139 14.73 -35.49 -2.73
C PRO A 139 13.21 -35.57 -2.48
N PRO A 140 12.40 -35.55 -3.55
CA PRO A 140 10.95 -35.63 -3.41
C PRO A 140 10.50 -37.05 -3.05
N ALA A 141 9.64 -37.17 -2.05
CA ALA A 141 8.93 -38.40 -1.69
C ALA A 141 7.79 -38.73 -2.69
N TRP A 142 7.29 -37.71 -3.39
CA TRP A 142 6.28 -37.82 -4.45
C TRP A 142 6.40 -36.63 -5.41
N ARG A 143 5.78 -36.71 -6.59
CA ARG A 143 5.75 -35.63 -7.57
C ARG A 143 4.32 -35.36 -8.04
N LEU A 144 4.02 -34.12 -8.37
CA LEU A 144 2.76 -33.75 -8.98
C LEU A 144 2.63 -34.34 -10.39
N THR A 145 1.43 -34.80 -10.73
CA THR A 145 1.04 -34.96 -12.14
C THR A 145 0.60 -33.62 -12.72
N PRO A 146 0.52 -33.46 -14.06
CA PRO A 146 -0.02 -32.26 -14.67
C PRO A 146 -1.45 -31.91 -14.21
N GLU A 147 -2.29 -32.91 -13.99
CA GLU A 147 -3.66 -32.72 -13.49
C GLU A 147 -3.66 -32.26 -12.03
N GLU A 148 -2.78 -32.81 -11.19
CA GLU A 148 -2.63 -32.36 -9.80
C GLU A 148 -2.07 -30.94 -9.71
N GLU A 149 -1.20 -30.53 -10.65
CA GLU A 149 -0.72 -29.15 -10.74
C GLU A 149 -1.84 -28.18 -11.12
N GLN A 150 -2.74 -28.56 -12.04
CA GLN A 150 -3.93 -27.75 -12.35
C GLN A 150 -4.85 -27.61 -11.14
N HIS A 151 -5.10 -28.70 -10.41
CA HIS A 151 -5.89 -28.65 -9.19
C HIS A 151 -5.24 -27.78 -8.11
N ARG A 152 -3.92 -27.87 -7.95
CA ARG A 152 -3.16 -27.02 -7.03
C ARG A 152 -3.30 -25.53 -7.37
N GLN A 153 -3.22 -25.18 -8.66
CA GLN A 153 -3.41 -23.79 -9.11
C GLN A 153 -4.82 -23.30 -8.80
N GLN A 154 -5.83 -24.15 -8.98
CA GLN A 154 -7.22 -23.85 -8.59
C GLN A 154 -7.35 -23.66 -7.08
N ASP A 155 -6.81 -24.58 -6.28
CA ASP A 155 -6.82 -24.49 -4.80
C ASP A 155 -6.17 -23.18 -4.30
N ALA A 156 -5.03 -22.79 -4.89
CA ALA A 156 -4.34 -21.56 -4.54
C ALA A 156 -5.14 -20.31 -4.92
N ALA A 157 -5.77 -20.31 -6.11
CA ALA A 157 -6.65 -19.24 -6.57
C ALA A 157 -7.91 -19.12 -5.69
N GLU A 158 -8.52 -20.24 -5.30
CA GLU A 158 -9.66 -20.29 -4.38
C GLU A 158 -9.29 -19.77 -2.99
N GLY A 159 -8.11 -20.12 -2.48
CA GLY A 159 -7.59 -19.58 -1.22
C GLY A 159 -7.47 -18.06 -1.24
N PHE A 160 -6.92 -17.50 -2.32
CA PHE A 160 -6.82 -16.05 -2.49
C PHE A 160 -8.19 -15.39 -2.67
N SER A 161 -9.08 -15.96 -3.48
CA SER A 161 -10.45 -15.48 -3.67
C SER A 161 -11.23 -15.46 -2.36
N GLY A 162 -11.11 -16.51 -1.53
CA GLY A 162 -11.71 -16.55 -0.19
C GLY A 162 -11.15 -15.48 0.76
N PHE A 163 -9.87 -15.12 0.63
CA PHE A 163 -9.28 -14.01 1.36
C PHE A 163 -9.83 -12.65 0.88
N VAL A 164 -9.88 -12.42 -0.44
CA VAL A 164 -10.45 -11.20 -1.03
C VAL A 164 -11.92 -11.05 -0.65
N GLN A 165 -12.69 -12.14 -0.62
CA GLN A 165 -14.09 -12.09 -0.19
C GLN A 165 -14.23 -11.61 1.26
N LYS A 166 -13.36 -12.03 2.17
CA LYS A 166 -13.36 -11.50 3.56
C LYS A 166 -13.09 -9.99 3.61
N LEU A 167 -12.26 -9.46 2.70
CA LEU A 167 -12.04 -8.02 2.58
C LEU A 167 -13.27 -7.31 2.01
N SER A 168 -13.94 -7.90 1.02
CA SER A 168 -15.22 -7.41 0.50
C SER A 168 -16.29 -7.36 1.59
N ASP A 169 -16.42 -8.42 2.38
CA ASP A 169 -17.38 -8.47 3.50
C ASP A 169 -17.07 -7.40 4.56
N THR A 170 -15.78 -7.15 4.80
CA THR A 170 -15.34 -6.08 5.72
C THR A 170 -15.69 -4.69 5.17
N LEU A 171 -15.46 -4.47 3.87
CA LEU A 171 -15.82 -3.22 3.18
C LEU A 171 -17.33 -2.96 3.23
N GLU A 172 -18.14 -3.96 2.90
CA GLU A 172 -19.61 -3.87 2.99
C GLU A 172 -20.08 -3.60 4.42
N ALA A 173 -19.45 -4.21 5.43
CA ALA A 173 -19.81 -4.00 6.83
C ALA A 173 -19.54 -2.58 7.33
N VAL A 174 -18.60 -1.85 6.71
CA VAL A 174 -18.27 -0.46 7.06
C VAL A 174 -18.88 0.56 6.11
N LYS A 175 -19.59 0.10 5.05
CA LYS A 175 -20.19 0.95 4.03
C LYS A 175 -21.13 1.98 4.66
N HIS A 176 -21.01 3.23 4.23
CA HIS A 176 -21.80 4.32 4.76
C HIS A 176 -22.70 4.93 3.69
N GLU A 177 -24.01 4.71 3.82
CA GLU A 177 -25.04 5.33 2.97
C GLU A 177 -25.90 6.28 3.82
N PRO A 178 -25.47 7.54 4.02
CA PRO A 178 -26.31 8.54 4.67
C PRO A 178 -27.49 8.91 3.75
N PRO A 179 -28.62 9.39 4.30
CA PRO A 179 -29.74 9.90 3.50
C PRO A 179 -29.28 11.05 2.58
N GLU A 180 -29.81 11.11 1.35
CA GLU A 180 -29.41 12.09 0.32
C GLU A 180 -29.54 13.55 0.80
N ASP A 181 -30.52 13.85 1.67
CA ASP A 181 -30.78 15.21 2.16
C ASP A 181 -30.05 15.57 3.48
N LYS A 182 -29.14 14.72 3.98
CA LYS A 182 -28.43 14.97 5.24
C LYS A 182 -27.09 15.66 4.98
N GLU A 183 -26.86 16.83 5.57
CA GLU A 183 -25.51 17.41 5.70
C GLU A 183 -24.61 16.50 6.56
N TRP A 184 -23.40 16.23 6.08
CA TRP A 184 -22.50 15.28 6.73
C TRP A 184 -21.86 15.88 7.98
N ASP A 185 -21.96 15.14 9.08
CA ASP A 185 -21.25 15.48 10.31
C ASP A 185 -19.87 14.81 10.38
N GLU A 186 -19.09 15.16 11.40
CA GLU A 186 -17.74 14.63 11.62
C GLU A 186 -17.70 13.10 11.82
N PHE A 187 -18.84 12.47 12.14
CA PHE A 187 -18.95 11.02 12.30
C PHE A 187 -19.30 10.33 10.99
N ASP A 188 -20.10 10.96 10.12
CA ASP A 188 -20.36 10.47 8.77
C ASP A 188 -19.07 10.45 7.95
N TYR A 189 -18.29 11.54 7.98
CA TYR A 189 -16.98 11.61 7.33
C TYR A 189 -15.98 10.58 7.88
N GLU A 190 -15.99 10.31 9.20
CA GLU A 190 -15.17 9.25 9.77
C GLU A 190 -15.57 7.87 9.25
N LYS A 191 -16.87 7.60 9.08
CA LYS A 191 -17.33 6.33 8.48
C LYS A 191 -16.93 6.22 7.01
N PHE A 192 -17.12 7.29 6.23
CA PHE A 192 -16.68 7.36 4.85
C PHE A 192 -15.18 7.10 4.71
N MET A 193 -14.36 7.71 5.58
CA MET A 193 -12.92 7.47 5.60
C MET A 193 -12.56 6.03 5.99
N ARG A 194 -13.31 5.39 6.89
CA ARG A 194 -13.11 3.96 7.21
C ARG A 194 -13.46 3.06 6.03
N GLU A 195 -14.50 3.39 5.29
CA GLU A 195 -14.83 2.71 4.04
C GLU A 195 -13.71 2.88 3.02
N ALA A 196 -13.19 4.09 2.85
CA ALA A 196 -12.05 4.37 1.98
C ALA A 196 -10.80 3.59 2.41
N ASP A 197 -10.47 3.56 3.71
CA ASP A 197 -9.35 2.76 4.24
C ASP A 197 -9.54 1.26 3.92
N ALA A 198 -10.74 0.70 4.14
CA ALA A 198 -11.04 -0.71 3.84
C ALA A 198 -10.95 -1.01 2.33
N ARG A 199 -11.36 -0.07 1.48
CA ARG A 199 -11.25 -0.16 0.03
C ARG A 199 -9.79 -0.12 -0.42
N THR A 200 -8.98 0.77 0.15
CA THR A 200 -7.54 0.85 -0.09
C THR A 200 -6.84 -0.44 0.32
N ASP A 201 -7.19 -1.02 1.48
CA ASP A 201 -6.68 -2.31 1.92
C ASP A 201 -6.97 -3.43 0.90
N LYS A 202 -8.22 -3.52 0.42
CA LYS A 202 -8.60 -4.50 -0.62
C LYS A 202 -7.84 -4.28 -1.92
N TYR A 203 -7.76 -3.04 -2.39
CA TYR A 203 -7.03 -2.68 -3.60
C TYR A 203 -5.54 -3.03 -3.48
N GLY A 204 -4.91 -2.72 -2.34
CA GLY A 204 -3.51 -3.02 -2.08
C GLY A 204 -3.20 -4.51 -2.18
N GLU A 205 -4.05 -5.38 -1.64
CA GLU A 205 -3.89 -6.84 -1.74
C GLU A 205 -4.02 -7.37 -3.17
N LEU A 206 -4.96 -6.84 -3.94
CA LEU A 206 -5.15 -7.22 -5.34
C LEU A 206 -3.98 -6.76 -6.19
N LEU A 207 -3.53 -5.51 -6.00
CA LEU A 207 -2.36 -4.96 -6.67
C LEU A 207 -1.12 -5.81 -6.36
N ASP A 208 -0.89 -6.13 -5.10
CA ASP A 208 0.23 -6.97 -4.67
C ASP A 208 0.21 -8.38 -5.30
N LYS A 209 -0.96 -9.02 -5.39
CA LYS A 209 -1.08 -10.35 -5.99
C LYS A 209 -0.88 -10.32 -7.52
N TYR A 210 -1.42 -9.32 -8.19
CA TYR A 210 -1.52 -9.28 -9.64
C TYR A 210 -0.59 -8.27 -10.33
N MET A 211 0.34 -7.62 -9.61
CA MET A 211 1.19 -6.55 -10.16
C MET A 211 1.93 -6.93 -11.46
N ASP A 212 2.33 -8.19 -11.60
CA ASP A 212 3.06 -8.73 -12.76
C ASP A 212 2.13 -9.47 -13.77
N HIS A 213 0.82 -9.49 -13.52
CA HIS A 213 -0.14 -10.15 -14.41
C HIS A 213 -0.45 -9.27 -15.63
N PRO A 214 -0.50 -9.82 -16.87
CA PRO A 214 -0.80 -9.03 -18.07
C PRO A 214 -2.17 -8.35 -17.99
N ASP A 215 -3.18 -9.05 -17.45
CA ASP A 215 -4.55 -8.52 -17.27
C ASP A 215 -4.78 -7.91 -15.87
N ARG A 216 -3.72 -7.44 -15.19
CA ARG A 216 -3.79 -6.90 -13.82
C ARG A 216 -4.96 -5.93 -13.64
N ASP A 217 -5.03 -4.91 -14.49
CA ASP A 217 -6.00 -3.82 -14.33
C ASP A 217 -7.43 -4.32 -14.47
N ARG A 218 -7.68 -5.25 -15.38
CA ARG A 218 -9.00 -5.86 -15.59
C ARG A 218 -9.42 -6.76 -14.43
N ILE A 219 -8.50 -7.56 -13.89
CA ILE A 219 -8.75 -8.39 -12.71
C ILE A 219 -9.08 -7.51 -11.51
N ILE A 220 -8.28 -6.46 -11.28
CA ILE A 220 -8.50 -5.52 -10.17
C ILE A 220 -9.84 -4.80 -10.34
N ALA A 221 -10.14 -4.27 -11.53
CA ALA A 221 -11.40 -3.57 -11.80
C ALA A 221 -12.61 -4.43 -11.44
N LYS A 222 -12.62 -5.68 -11.94
CA LYS A 222 -13.67 -6.65 -11.65
C LYS A 222 -13.81 -6.95 -10.16
N GLU A 223 -12.71 -7.23 -9.48
CA GLU A 223 -12.73 -7.54 -8.04
C GLU A 223 -13.13 -6.33 -7.19
N MET A 224 -12.81 -5.10 -7.63
CA MET A 224 -13.19 -3.86 -6.99
C MET A 224 -14.61 -3.37 -7.35
N GLY A 225 -15.26 -4.00 -8.33
CA GLY A 225 -16.57 -3.57 -8.84
C GLY A 225 -16.52 -2.26 -9.62
N TRP A 226 -15.40 -1.95 -10.26
CA TRP A 226 -15.19 -0.73 -11.05
C TRP A 226 -15.63 -0.96 -12.51
N THR A 227 -16.94 -0.99 -12.73
CA THR A 227 -17.53 -1.27 -14.05
C THR A 227 -17.07 -0.26 -15.11
N TRP A 228 -16.95 1.02 -14.74
CA TRP A 228 -16.44 2.07 -15.62
C TRP A 228 -15.03 1.77 -16.15
N LEU A 229 -14.16 1.19 -15.33
CA LEU A 229 -12.80 0.84 -15.73
C LEU A 229 -12.78 -0.42 -16.60
N GLU A 230 -13.67 -1.38 -16.35
CA GLU A 230 -13.85 -2.53 -17.23
C GLU A 230 -14.29 -2.09 -18.64
N GLU A 231 -15.26 -1.17 -18.73
CA GLU A 231 -15.76 -0.60 -19.98
C GLU A 231 -14.66 0.19 -20.72
N ALA A 232 -13.94 1.07 -20.02
CA ALA A 232 -12.84 1.83 -20.61
C ALA A 232 -11.71 0.94 -21.17
N LEU A 233 -11.40 -0.17 -20.49
CA LEU A 233 -10.42 -1.16 -20.96
C LEU A 233 -10.93 -1.91 -22.21
N ASP A 234 -12.22 -2.23 -22.27
CA ASP A 234 -12.84 -2.85 -23.45
C ASP A 234 -12.80 -1.93 -24.68
N ASP A 235 -13.10 -0.65 -24.49
CA ASP A 235 -13.03 0.35 -25.55
C ASP A 235 -11.59 0.54 -26.08
N GLU A 236 -10.59 0.55 -25.19
CA GLU A 236 -9.18 0.63 -25.60
C GLU A 236 -8.74 -0.62 -26.37
N ASP A 237 -9.16 -1.82 -25.96
CA ASP A 237 -8.92 -3.06 -26.70
C ASP A 237 -9.54 -3.00 -28.11
N GLU A 238 -10.77 -2.49 -28.23
CA GLU A 238 -11.41 -2.27 -29.53
C GLU A 238 -10.64 -1.25 -30.40
N ARG A 239 -10.23 -0.12 -29.82
CA ARG A 239 -9.43 0.90 -30.51
C ARG A 239 -8.10 0.31 -31.00
N GLN A 240 -7.44 -0.50 -30.19
CA GLN A 240 -6.20 -1.18 -30.57
C GLN A 240 -6.42 -2.21 -31.68
N ARG A 241 -7.52 -2.97 -31.65
CA ARG A 241 -7.89 -3.89 -32.75
C ARG A 241 -8.11 -3.13 -34.05
N ARG A 242 -8.91 -2.05 -34.04
CA ARG A 242 -9.14 -1.19 -35.22
C ARG A 242 -7.84 -0.60 -35.76
N ARG A 243 -6.92 -0.15 -34.89
CA ARG A 243 -5.59 0.34 -35.30
C ARG A 243 -4.72 -0.75 -35.95
N LYS A 244 -4.73 -1.97 -35.42
CA LYS A 244 -3.99 -3.11 -35.99
C LYS A 244 -4.57 -3.55 -37.34
N GLU A 245 -5.89 -3.56 -37.48
CA GLU A 245 -6.58 -3.88 -38.73
C GLU A 245 -6.28 -2.85 -39.82
N ALA A 246 -6.26 -1.56 -39.49
CA ALA A 246 -5.90 -0.48 -40.42
C ALA A 246 -4.42 -0.49 -40.86
N GLN A 247 -3.53 -1.14 -40.10
CA GLN A 247 -2.09 -1.23 -40.38
C GLN A 247 -1.68 -2.52 -41.10
N THR A 248 -2.59 -3.47 -41.32
CA THR A 248 -2.29 -4.72 -42.03
C THR A 248 -2.59 -4.55 -43.52
N PRO A 249 -1.58 -4.51 -44.42
CA PRO A 249 -1.85 -4.40 -45.86
C PRO A 249 -2.45 -5.71 -46.35
N GLY A 250 -3.66 -5.65 -46.91
CA GLY A 250 -4.26 -6.80 -47.58
C GLY A 250 -3.40 -7.25 -48.77
N GLU A 251 -2.93 -8.49 -48.75
CA GLU A 251 -2.44 -9.16 -49.95
C GLU A 251 -3.61 -9.35 -50.92
N GLY A 252 -3.69 -8.48 -51.93
CA GLY A 252 -4.45 -8.70 -53.15
C GLY A 252 -5.61 -7.73 -53.40
N ALA A 253 -5.30 -6.56 -53.98
CA ALA A 253 -6.13 -5.96 -55.02
C ALA A 253 -5.29 -4.97 -55.83
N GLU A 254 -5.38 -5.12 -57.15
CA GLU A 254 -4.65 -4.40 -58.18
C GLU A 254 -4.93 -2.88 -58.21
N SER A 255 -3.94 -2.16 -58.74
CA SER A 255 -3.96 -0.81 -59.29
C SER A 255 -5.32 -0.15 -59.52
N GLY A 256 -5.53 1.00 -58.89
CA GLY A 256 -6.54 1.99 -59.23
C GLY A 256 -6.06 3.36 -58.75
N GLU A 257 -6.11 4.35 -59.64
CA GLU A 257 -5.47 5.64 -59.54
C GLU A 257 -6.02 6.53 -58.42
N ALA A 258 -5.17 7.45 -57.96
CA ALA A 258 -5.50 8.47 -56.96
C ALA A 258 -6.52 9.48 -57.49
N GLU A 259 -7.50 9.84 -56.67
CA GLU A 259 -8.10 11.18 -56.69
C GLU A 259 -8.28 11.66 -55.25
N ASP A 260 -7.58 12.75 -54.94
CA ASP A 260 -7.82 13.63 -53.80
C ASP A 260 -9.23 14.22 -53.94
N GLU A 261 -10.14 13.89 -53.03
CA GLU A 261 -11.28 14.76 -52.72
C GLU A 261 -11.29 15.02 -51.22
N ALA A 262 -11.03 16.29 -50.88
CA ALA A 262 -11.33 16.87 -49.59
C ALA A 262 -12.85 16.87 -49.42
N ASP A 263 -13.36 16.03 -48.50
CA ASP A 263 -14.74 16.11 -48.04
C ASP A 263 -14.76 16.62 -46.59
N GLU A 264 -15.08 17.90 -46.46
CA GLU A 264 -15.53 18.54 -45.23
C GLU A 264 -16.90 17.94 -44.85
N GLY A 265 -16.87 16.76 -44.22
CA GLY A 265 -18.05 16.13 -43.65
C GLY A 265 -18.10 16.29 -42.13
N GLU A 266 -18.78 17.33 -41.66
CA GLU A 266 -19.27 17.41 -40.27
C GLU A 266 -20.11 16.16 -39.94
N ALA A 267 -19.48 15.14 -39.37
CA ALA A 267 -20.18 14.04 -38.73
C ALA A 267 -20.57 14.47 -37.31
N LYS A 268 -21.70 15.19 -37.20
CA LYS A 268 -22.45 15.29 -35.94
C LYS A 268 -22.89 13.89 -35.52
N ALA A 269 -22.08 13.24 -34.69
CA ALA A 269 -22.54 12.16 -33.83
C ALA A 269 -23.26 12.79 -32.64
N SER A 270 -24.55 13.12 -32.81
CA SER A 270 -25.44 13.32 -31.67
C SER A 270 -26.12 11.98 -31.38
N ALA A 271 -25.60 11.25 -30.40
CA ALA A 271 -26.35 10.21 -29.70
C ALA A 271 -25.61 9.84 -28.40
N GLY A 272 -26.19 10.26 -27.27
CA GLY A 272 -25.87 9.75 -25.93
C GLY A 272 -24.76 10.52 -25.23
N GLU A 273 -25.14 11.58 -24.51
CA GLU A 273 -24.44 12.00 -23.30
C GLU A 273 -24.51 10.84 -22.30
N ASP A 274 -23.56 9.92 -22.36
CA ASP A 274 -23.18 9.12 -21.21
C ASP A 274 -21.88 9.74 -20.71
N ASP A 275 -21.97 10.46 -19.60
CA ASP A 275 -20.84 11.01 -18.84
C ASP A 275 -19.81 9.89 -18.62
N ASP A 276 -18.76 9.84 -19.45
CA ASP A 276 -17.52 9.17 -19.06
C ASP A 276 -16.90 10.06 -17.98
N PRO A 277 -16.93 9.66 -16.69
CA PRO A 277 -16.49 10.54 -15.61
C PRO A 277 -14.97 10.78 -15.63
N PHE A 278 -14.23 10.16 -16.56
CA PHE A 278 -12.80 10.24 -16.68
C PHE A 278 -12.32 10.19 -18.14
N ASP A 279 -12.77 11.14 -18.98
CA ASP A 279 -12.08 11.44 -20.24
C ASP A 279 -10.60 11.74 -19.94
N VAL A 280 -9.72 10.80 -20.31
CA VAL A 280 -8.28 10.90 -20.07
C VAL A 280 -7.69 12.13 -20.76
N ASP A 281 -8.24 12.54 -21.89
CA ASP A 281 -7.81 13.74 -22.59
C ASP A 281 -8.28 15.00 -21.86
N GLU A 282 -9.47 14.98 -21.24
CA GLU A 282 -9.94 16.04 -20.35
C GLU A 282 -9.11 16.10 -19.06
N MET A 283 -8.81 14.98 -18.41
CA MET A 283 -7.97 14.95 -17.21
C MET A 283 -6.54 15.38 -17.52
N ASN A 284 -5.96 14.93 -18.64
CA ASN A 284 -4.66 15.41 -19.12
C ASN A 284 -4.69 16.91 -19.41
N ARG A 285 -5.80 17.42 -19.97
CA ARG A 285 -5.99 18.86 -20.21
C ARG A 285 -6.09 19.63 -18.90
N ILE A 286 -6.91 19.19 -17.94
CA ILE A 286 -7.03 19.80 -16.61
C ILE A 286 -5.67 19.79 -15.89
N CYS A 287 -4.92 18.69 -15.95
CA CYS A 287 -3.59 18.62 -15.38
C CYS A 287 -2.59 19.55 -16.08
N ALA A 288 -2.67 19.67 -17.42
CA ALA A 288 -1.84 20.59 -18.19
C ALA A 288 -2.18 22.06 -17.88
N GLU A 289 -3.47 22.41 -17.82
CA GLU A 289 -3.96 23.73 -17.45
C GLU A 289 -3.55 24.09 -16.03
N ALA A 290 -3.68 23.17 -15.06
CA ALA A 290 -3.20 23.37 -13.69
C ALA A 290 -1.67 23.53 -13.59
N ALA A 291 -0.91 22.95 -14.53
CA ALA A 291 0.54 23.15 -14.62
C ALA A 291 0.90 24.52 -15.21
N GLU A 292 0.06 25.09 -16.09
CA GLU A 292 0.22 26.43 -16.66
C GLU A 292 -0.23 27.52 -15.70
N GLU A 293 -1.28 27.27 -14.90
CA GLU A 293 -1.84 28.17 -13.89
C GLU A 293 -1.74 27.53 -12.49
N PRO A 294 -0.56 27.57 -11.84
CA PRO A 294 -0.38 26.96 -10.54
C PRO A 294 -1.29 27.63 -9.50
N LEU A 295 -1.88 26.81 -8.63
CA LEU A 295 -2.69 27.29 -7.51
C LEU A 295 -1.89 28.28 -6.67
N VAL A 296 -2.47 29.47 -6.47
CA VAL A 296 -1.87 30.53 -5.66
C VAL A 296 -2.51 30.50 -4.28
N PRO A 297 -1.73 30.35 -3.19
CA PRO A 297 -2.26 30.44 -1.84
C PRO A 297 -2.91 31.81 -1.59
N ASP A 298 -3.97 31.85 -0.79
CA ASP A 298 -4.64 33.08 -0.40
C ASP A 298 -3.68 33.97 0.41
N PRO A 299 -3.25 35.13 -0.12
CA PRO A 299 -2.30 36.00 0.58
C PRO A 299 -2.87 36.59 1.88
N LEU A 300 -4.19 36.57 2.09
CA LEU A 300 -4.82 37.06 3.31
C LEU A 300 -4.68 36.10 4.50
N THR A 301 -4.36 34.83 4.24
CA THR A 301 -4.25 33.79 5.27
C THR A 301 -2.80 33.34 5.52
N GLU A 302 -1.82 34.04 4.92
CA GLU A 302 -0.39 33.78 5.15
C GLU A 302 -0.04 33.93 6.64
N GLY A 303 0.70 32.96 7.18
CA GLY A 303 1.04 32.84 8.59
C GLY A 303 -0.06 32.25 9.47
N VAL A 304 -1.28 32.08 8.94
CA VAL A 304 -2.41 31.45 9.64
C VAL A 304 -2.70 30.07 9.06
N ASP A 305 -3.11 30.01 7.79
CA ASP A 305 -3.48 28.77 7.11
C ASP A 305 -2.31 28.18 6.31
N TRP A 306 -1.30 29.00 6.00
CA TRP A 306 -0.12 28.52 5.29
C TRP A 306 1.13 29.37 5.55
N VAL A 307 2.28 28.73 5.39
CA VAL A 307 3.64 29.29 5.36
C VAL A 307 4.45 28.56 4.28
N ARG A 308 5.64 29.08 3.96
CA ARG A 308 6.62 28.36 3.13
C ARG A 308 7.67 27.69 3.99
N ASP A 309 8.05 26.48 3.62
CA ASP A 309 9.20 25.81 4.21
C ASP A 309 10.54 26.29 3.59
N GLU A 310 11.63 25.61 3.92
CA GLU A 310 12.97 25.95 3.42
C GLU A 310 13.13 25.69 1.91
N GLU A 311 12.33 24.79 1.33
CA GLU A 311 12.34 24.44 -0.09
C GLU A 311 11.38 25.33 -0.90
N GLY A 312 10.56 26.14 -0.21
CA GLY A 312 9.60 27.06 -0.80
C GLY A 312 8.20 26.47 -0.94
N ASP A 313 8.00 25.24 -0.48
CA ASP A 313 6.74 24.51 -0.54
C ASP A 313 5.75 25.05 0.48
N VAL A 314 4.47 25.02 0.10
CA VAL A 314 3.36 25.56 0.91
C VAL A 314 2.91 24.51 1.91
N SER A 315 2.80 24.89 3.18
CA SER A 315 2.33 24.01 4.26
C SER A 315 1.58 24.78 5.33
N HIS A 316 0.64 24.14 6.02
CA HIS A 316 0.00 24.73 7.19
C HIS A 316 1.00 24.87 8.34
N PRO A 317 1.00 25.99 9.12
CA PRO A 317 1.99 26.22 10.18
C PRO A 317 2.09 25.09 11.21
N LEU A 318 0.96 24.55 11.64
CA LEU A 318 0.92 23.40 12.58
C LEU A 318 1.48 22.12 11.93
N SER A 319 1.17 21.85 10.67
CA SER A 319 1.67 20.68 9.94
C SER A 319 3.19 20.71 9.85
N LEU A 320 3.74 21.85 9.38
CA LEU A 320 5.18 22.06 9.25
C LEU A 320 5.90 21.99 10.61
N ARG A 321 5.32 22.57 11.66
CA ARG A 321 5.88 22.48 13.02
C ARG A 321 6.00 21.04 13.51
N VAL A 322 4.96 20.23 13.30
CA VAL A 322 4.95 18.82 13.72
C VAL A 322 5.94 18.00 12.91
N PHE A 323 5.98 18.21 11.59
CA PHE A 323 6.95 17.57 10.71
C PHE A 323 8.38 17.84 11.18
N ASN A 324 8.74 19.11 11.36
CA ASN A 324 10.07 19.52 11.83
C ASN A 324 10.41 18.95 13.21
N SER A 325 9.47 18.98 14.16
CA SER A 325 9.67 18.44 15.50
C SER A 325 9.87 16.92 15.51
N SER A 326 9.12 16.21 14.66
CA SER A 326 9.27 14.75 14.51
C SER A 326 10.63 14.38 13.88
N LEU A 327 11.11 15.18 12.92
CA LEU A 327 12.43 15.00 12.32
C LEU A 327 13.56 15.34 13.29
N ASP A 328 13.42 16.39 14.10
CA ASP A 328 14.41 16.72 15.15
C ASP A 328 14.54 15.58 16.16
N LEU A 329 13.41 15.04 16.65
CA LEU A 329 13.43 13.86 17.53
C LEU A 329 14.15 12.68 16.88
N TRP A 330 13.80 12.34 15.65
CA TRP A 330 14.42 11.22 14.94
C TRP A 330 15.93 11.42 14.73
N ARG A 331 16.36 12.62 14.33
CA ARG A 331 17.78 12.97 14.17
C ARG A 331 18.54 12.84 15.49
N ARG A 332 17.98 13.34 16.60
CA ARG A 332 18.58 13.20 17.93
C ARG A 332 18.67 11.75 18.38
N CYS A 333 17.67 10.91 18.10
CA CYS A 333 17.77 9.47 18.35
C CYS A 333 18.92 8.86 17.55
N LYS A 334 19.05 9.21 16.26
CA LYS A 334 20.15 8.75 15.42
C LYS A 334 21.53 9.18 15.94
N ASP A 335 21.66 10.41 16.43
CA ASP A 335 22.91 10.93 17.02
C ASP A 335 23.30 10.20 18.32
N LEU A 336 22.31 9.63 19.03
CA LEU A 336 22.53 8.74 20.18
C LEU A 336 22.86 7.30 19.78
N GLY A 337 22.92 7.00 18.48
CA GLY A 337 23.09 5.65 17.96
C GLY A 337 21.83 4.79 18.08
N LEU A 338 20.64 5.40 18.23
CA LEU A 338 19.35 4.73 18.32
C LEU A 338 18.59 4.83 16.99
N GLY A 339 18.22 3.70 16.44
CA GLY A 339 17.33 3.52 15.29
C GLY A 339 15.96 2.95 15.69
N LYS A 340 15.08 2.86 14.68
CA LYS A 340 13.73 2.31 14.85
C LYS A 340 13.71 0.82 15.23
N ALA A 341 14.81 0.09 15.06
CA ALA A 341 14.89 -1.34 15.39
C ALA A 341 15.37 -1.61 16.83
N ASP A 342 15.87 -0.59 17.54
CA ASP A 342 16.53 -0.81 18.84
C ASP A 342 15.53 -0.97 20.00
N ASP A 343 14.35 -0.36 19.91
CA ASP A 343 13.28 -0.51 20.90
C ASP A 343 11.90 -0.26 20.27
N ASP A 344 10.96 -1.17 20.53
CA ASP A 344 9.59 -1.10 19.98
C ASP A 344 8.84 0.16 20.38
N ASP A 345 8.99 0.62 21.63
CA ASP A 345 8.27 1.81 22.09
C ASP A 345 8.92 3.08 21.53
N LEU A 346 10.24 3.08 21.33
CA LEU A 346 10.92 4.17 20.62
C LEU A 346 10.51 4.23 19.16
N CYS A 347 10.40 3.06 18.50
CA CYS A 347 9.92 2.95 17.13
C CYS A 347 8.51 3.52 16.98
N ARG A 348 7.60 3.13 17.89
CA ARG A 348 6.23 3.64 17.95
C ARG A 348 6.20 5.14 18.18
N LEU A 349 6.94 5.65 19.17
CA LEU A 349 7.02 7.09 19.44
C LEU A 349 7.39 7.88 18.18
N ILE A 350 8.48 7.48 17.50
CA ILE A 350 8.95 8.19 16.31
C ILE A 350 7.93 8.06 15.17
N SER A 351 7.44 6.85 14.92
CA SER A 351 6.57 6.60 13.77
C SER A 351 5.19 7.21 13.94
N ASP A 352 4.61 7.15 15.15
CA ASP A 352 3.32 7.77 15.44
C ASP A 352 3.42 9.29 15.38
N PHE A 353 4.51 9.90 15.86
CA PHE A 353 4.69 11.34 15.79
C PHE A 353 4.88 11.85 14.34
N GLN A 354 5.65 11.13 13.52
CA GLN A 354 5.75 11.38 12.09
C GLN A 354 4.38 11.22 11.39
N THR A 355 3.62 10.18 11.76
CA THR A 355 2.28 9.93 11.21
C THR A 355 1.31 11.05 11.58
N THR A 356 1.38 11.61 12.80
CA THR A 356 0.61 12.81 13.17
C THR A 356 0.87 13.95 12.20
N GLY A 357 2.14 14.24 11.88
CA GLY A 357 2.51 15.27 10.90
C GLY A 357 1.85 15.04 9.54
N ALA A 358 1.96 13.83 8.99
CA ALA A 358 1.34 13.48 7.71
C ALA A 358 -0.20 13.59 7.73
N LYS A 359 -0.86 13.22 8.85
CA LYS A 359 -2.31 13.38 8.99
C LYS A 359 -2.73 14.83 9.12
N LEU A 360 -1.91 15.69 9.74
CA LEU A 360 -2.17 17.13 9.81
C LEU A 360 -1.98 17.81 8.47
N ALA A 361 -0.93 17.46 7.72
CA ALA A 361 -0.72 17.93 6.35
C ALA A 361 -1.94 17.65 5.48
N GLY A 362 -2.39 16.39 5.47
CA GLY A 362 -3.59 15.99 4.75
C GLY A 362 -4.86 16.67 5.26
N ALA A 363 -4.92 17.15 6.51
CA ALA A 363 -6.07 17.83 7.08
C ALA A 363 -6.13 19.33 6.74
N LEU A 364 -4.97 20.00 6.72
CA LEU A 364 -4.86 21.45 6.85
C LEU A 364 -4.17 22.14 5.67
N ASP A 365 -3.29 21.48 4.92
CA ASP A 365 -2.47 22.18 3.90
C ASP A 365 -3.32 22.74 2.75
N SER A 366 -4.48 22.12 2.47
CA SER A 366 -5.42 22.64 1.46
C SER A 366 -6.07 23.96 1.86
N LEU A 367 -6.06 24.34 3.14
CA LEU A 367 -6.59 25.62 3.62
C LEU A 367 -5.86 26.82 3.03
N ALA A 368 -4.61 26.62 2.57
CA ALA A 368 -3.84 27.61 1.85
C ALA A 368 -4.60 28.16 0.63
N TYR A 369 -5.50 27.38 0.03
CA TYR A 369 -6.19 27.70 -1.21
C TYR A 369 -7.68 28.03 -1.01
N GLY A 370 -8.11 28.22 0.24
CA GLY A 370 -9.49 28.57 0.60
C GLY A 370 -10.07 27.65 1.67
N ARG A 371 -10.73 28.24 2.68
CA ARG A 371 -11.37 27.50 3.78
C ARG A 371 -12.73 26.90 3.41
N ASP A 372 -13.32 27.36 2.34
CA ASP A 372 -14.58 26.86 1.74
C ASP A 372 -14.37 25.65 0.83
N VAL A 373 -13.12 25.40 0.42
CA VAL A 373 -12.73 24.24 -0.41
C VAL A 373 -12.98 22.92 0.32
N THR A 374 -13.08 22.94 1.65
CA THR A 374 -13.26 21.74 2.45
C THR A 374 -14.22 21.97 3.60
N GLU A 375 -15.19 21.07 3.77
CA GLU A 375 -16.19 21.18 4.83
C GLU A 375 -15.56 21.05 6.23
N GLY A 376 -15.97 21.92 7.15
CA GLY A 376 -15.49 21.92 8.53
C GLY A 376 -15.59 20.55 9.23
N PRO A 377 -16.75 19.84 9.17
CA PRO A 377 -16.88 18.50 9.74
C PRO A 377 -15.86 17.48 9.21
N PHE A 378 -15.49 17.57 7.93
CA PHE A 378 -14.46 16.71 7.34
C PHE A 378 -13.07 17.04 7.88
N ILE A 379 -12.72 18.32 7.99
CA ILE A 379 -11.47 18.76 8.63
C ILE A 379 -11.40 18.22 10.06
N VAL A 380 -12.48 18.35 10.83
CA VAL A 380 -12.53 17.86 12.21
C VAL A 380 -12.36 16.34 12.27
N ALA A 381 -12.98 15.58 11.36
CA ALA A 381 -12.79 14.13 11.27
C ALA A 381 -11.31 13.78 11.01
N ARG A 382 -10.63 14.49 10.08
CA ARG A 382 -9.19 14.30 9.82
C ARG A 382 -8.31 14.69 11.02
N LEU A 383 -8.63 15.78 11.71
CA LEU A 383 -7.96 16.20 12.94
C LEU A 383 -8.09 15.16 14.07
N LYS A 384 -9.26 14.55 14.24
CA LYS A 384 -9.45 13.42 15.19
C LYS A 384 -8.54 12.24 14.85
N ARG A 385 -8.37 11.92 13.57
CA ARG A 385 -7.43 10.86 13.14
C ARG A 385 -5.98 11.24 13.46
N ALA A 386 -5.57 12.49 13.22
CA ALA A 386 -4.24 12.96 13.61
C ALA A 386 -4.01 12.89 15.14
N LEU A 387 -5.04 13.25 15.92
CA LEU A 387 -5.04 13.23 17.37
C LEU A 387 -4.86 11.80 17.93
N ASN A 388 -5.44 10.79 17.30
CA ASN A 388 -5.25 9.39 17.71
C ASN A 388 -3.77 8.96 17.64
N TYR A 389 -3.05 9.33 16.57
CA TYR A 389 -1.62 9.06 16.45
C TYR A 389 -0.81 9.89 17.45
N LEU A 390 -1.21 11.14 17.71
CA LEU A 390 -0.54 11.97 18.69
C LEU A 390 -0.64 11.36 20.10
N HIS A 391 -1.82 10.88 20.50
CA HIS A 391 -2.01 10.18 21.78
C HIS A 391 -1.22 8.86 21.84
N ALA A 392 -1.09 8.14 20.71
CA ALA A 392 -0.26 6.96 20.63
C ALA A 392 1.23 7.29 20.83
N ALA A 393 1.71 8.39 20.24
CA ALA A 393 3.06 8.91 20.45
C ALA A 393 3.29 9.34 21.90
N GLU A 394 2.36 10.07 22.52
CA GLU A 394 2.41 10.42 23.95
C GLU A 394 2.51 9.17 24.83
N ALA A 395 1.64 8.18 24.60
CA ALA A 395 1.67 6.93 25.34
C ALA A 395 2.97 6.14 25.14
N ALA A 396 3.53 6.16 23.92
CA ALA A 396 4.82 5.55 23.63
C ALA A 396 5.97 6.26 24.35
N LEU A 397 5.98 7.59 24.39
CA LEU A 397 6.98 8.37 25.15
C LEU A 397 6.97 8.00 26.63
N GLU A 398 5.80 7.80 27.23
CA GLU A 398 5.70 7.39 28.63
C GLU A 398 6.21 5.96 28.87
N ARG A 399 6.15 5.07 27.86
CA ARG A 399 6.77 3.73 27.94
C ARG A 399 8.28 3.76 27.70
N VAL A 400 8.77 4.68 26.87
CA VAL A 400 10.22 4.89 26.62
C VAL A 400 10.91 5.53 27.82
N THR A 401 10.25 6.47 28.50
CA THR A 401 10.81 7.24 29.62
C THR A 401 11.48 6.36 30.70
N PRO A 402 10.83 5.34 31.29
CA PRO A 402 11.43 4.50 32.32
C PRO A 402 12.59 3.62 31.82
N LYS A 403 12.72 3.43 30.50
CA LYS A 403 13.83 2.65 29.90
C LYS A 403 15.14 3.43 29.87
N ASN A 404 15.11 4.75 30.11
CA ASN A 404 16.28 5.64 30.08
C ASN A 404 17.07 5.57 28.77
N LEU A 405 16.37 5.34 27.64
CA LEU A 405 16.99 5.33 26.31
C LEU A 405 17.32 6.76 25.83
N LEU A 406 16.50 7.73 26.23
CA LEU A 406 16.63 9.13 25.82
C LEU A 406 17.07 10.01 26.99
N PRO A 407 17.89 11.06 26.74
CA PRO A 407 18.21 12.08 27.71
C PRO A 407 16.96 12.74 28.31
N ALA A 408 16.99 13.06 29.61
CA ALA A 408 15.83 13.58 30.33
C ALA A 408 15.31 14.93 29.78
N ASP A 409 16.21 15.77 29.27
CA ASP A 409 15.87 17.02 28.59
C ASP A 409 15.13 16.78 27.27
N LEU A 410 15.59 15.81 26.47
CA LEU A 410 14.91 15.41 25.22
C LEU A 410 13.51 14.88 25.51
N VAL A 411 13.37 13.99 26.49
CA VAL A 411 12.06 13.48 26.93
C VAL A 411 11.13 14.62 27.37
N ALA A 412 11.65 15.57 28.15
CA ALA A 412 10.86 16.71 28.62
C ALA A 412 10.43 17.64 27.48
N SER A 413 11.34 17.96 26.55
CA SER A 413 11.01 18.81 25.39
C SER A 413 10.03 18.13 24.44
N THR A 414 10.20 16.84 24.14
CA THR A 414 9.28 16.08 23.29
C THR A 414 7.90 15.99 23.94
N ARG A 415 7.82 15.74 25.24
CA ARG A 415 6.55 15.72 25.97
C ARG A 415 5.84 17.08 25.87
N ALA A 416 6.55 18.17 26.12
CA ALA A 416 6.00 19.51 26.04
C ALA A 416 5.49 19.84 24.63
N GLU A 417 6.22 19.42 23.60
CA GLU A 417 5.82 19.62 22.20
C GLU A 417 4.57 18.82 21.83
N LEU A 418 4.51 17.53 22.18
CA LEU A 418 3.33 16.70 21.93
C LEU A 418 2.07 17.31 22.58
N PHE A 419 2.17 17.77 23.83
CA PHE A 419 1.06 18.45 24.50
C PHE A 419 0.68 19.77 23.82
N ALA A 420 1.64 20.59 23.39
CA ALA A 420 1.35 21.85 22.70
C ALA A 420 0.63 21.61 21.37
N VAL A 421 1.07 20.59 20.62
CA VAL A 421 0.41 20.16 19.38
C VAL A 421 -1.02 19.68 19.65
N ARG A 422 -1.22 18.91 20.72
CA ARG A 422 -2.54 18.41 21.14
C ARG A 422 -3.53 19.56 21.38
N GLU A 423 -3.12 20.57 22.13
CA GLU A 423 -3.96 21.73 22.42
C GLU A 423 -4.31 22.52 21.15
N GLU A 424 -3.35 22.68 20.23
CA GLU A 424 -3.61 23.37 18.96
C GLU A 424 -4.57 22.60 18.05
N ILE A 425 -4.46 21.26 18.00
CA ILE A 425 -5.43 20.42 17.30
C ILE A 425 -6.83 20.60 17.89
N LEU A 426 -6.97 20.57 19.22
CA LEU A 426 -8.26 20.75 19.88
C LEU A 426 -8.87 22.13 19.60
N ARG A 427 -8.04 23.18 19.62
CA ARG A 427 -8.45 24.54 19.25
C ARG A 427 -9.00 24.60 17.82
N LEU A 428 -8.30 24.00 16.86
CA LEU A 428 -8.75 23.92 15.46
C LEU A 428 -10.04 23.13 15.33
N MET A 429 -10.20 22.03 16.09
CA MET A 429 -11.45 21.26 16.07
C MET A 429 -12.65 22.08 16.58
N GLU A 430 -12.49 22.88 17.64
CA GLU A 430 -13.55 23.78 18.13
C GLU A 430 -13.89 24.85 17.08
N GLU A 431 -12.86 25.44 16.46
CA GLU A 431 -12.99 26.42 15.39
C GLU A 431 -13.82 25.90 14.20
N PHE A 432 -13.46 24.72 13.67
CA PHE A 432 -14.15 24.11 12.53
C PHE A 432 -15.51 23.48 12.86
N ARG A 433 -15.84 23.30 14.15
CA ARG A 433 -17.21 22.99 14.60
C ARG A 433 -18.11 24.23 14.69
N GLY A 434 -17.57 25.43 14.49
CA GLY A 434 -18.29 26.67 14.69
C GLY A 434 -18.53 27.02 16.17
N GLN A 435 -17.79 26.39 17.10
CA GLN A 435 -17.86 26.67 18.53
C GLN A 435 -16.80 27.74 18.86
N LYS A 436 -17.23 29.01 18.87
CA LYS A 436 -16.41 30.14 19.37
C LYS A 436 -16.64 30.39 20.85
#